data_AF-A0A165G7C3-F1
#
_entry.id   AF-A0A165G7C3-F1
#
_cell.length_a   1.000
_cell.length_b   1.000
_cell.length_c   1.000
_cell.angle_alpha   90.00
_cell.angle_beta   90.00
_cell.angle_gamma   90.00
#
_symmetry.space_group_name_H-M   'P 1'
#
loop_
_entity.id
_entity.type
_entity.pdbx_description
1 polymer ?
#
loop_
_entity_poly.entity_id
_entity_poly.type
_entity_poly.pdbx_seq_one_letter_code
_entity_poly.pdbx_strand_id
1 'polypeptide(L)'
;MDWLPDELLLQFFDGSSIAELCALSRVSSRWRSIARSHPTFWRSVSIREWEVSRGALPTFLQRVRQCPEAPLDIDSDFDRDVPKTVLDAVRANLHRATSIRMSSREENWPLSAFDVPAPRLRRLEMSACQRSHHSPAATAPATTTIFAGQAPQLRSVKFADLIFWLDLSAAVKFPAVVDVDVSFSSAFSSDLPADMFDRLARLFPHMQSLVVNIFDYAKGQPARRFYASPLSATASETFAGLKQLELWNSPACAATLSKLPVESIPSIALFNNIFNEPEVIRVLVPFAGDVCLSYDRCDSGSRRLVISVLDGERKLQRTLEASDGESLCSASMMRASMSPRLVALSIGKATAWYSLLAAVDFLPALRVLRLAFSRDQVWSTIKPAGSPALYAGFIRCPSLRTWVLDTDGEAVVWPNALAEKLFNAVVFPRRCADLHLHNVVLLDYGEGTEALESVATFGFKDLAVIVDPNSEDWFDGLV
;
A
#
# COMPACT_ATOMS: atom_id res chain seq x y z
N MET A 1 33.70 38.04 -2.51
CA MET A 1 33.84 36.57 -2.57
C MET A 1 34.51 36.10 -3.87
N ASP A 2 34.86 36.98 -4.80
CA ASP A 2 35.44 36.58 -6.10
C ASP A 2 36.86 36.01 -6.04
N TRP A 3 37.47 35.93 -4.85
CA TRP A 3 38.77 35.31 -4.61
C TRP A 3 38.69 33.84 -4.20
N LEU A 4 37.50 33.32 -3.87
CA LEU A 4 37.33 31.90 -3.55
C LEU A 4 37.54 31.05 -4.81
N PRO A 5 38.24 29.90 -4.75
CA PRO A 5 38.30 28.92 -5.83
C PRO A 5 36.91 28.38 -6.23
N ASP A 6 36.76 27.92 -7.47
CA ASP A 6 35.48 27.42 -8.00
C ASP A 6 34.97 26.21 -7.20
N GLU A 7 35.89 25.38 -6.68
CA GLU A 7 35.58 24.19 -5.87
C GLU A 7 34.92 24.57 -4.54
N LEU A 8 35.39 25.64 -3.89
CA LEU A 8 34.78 26.13 -2.65
C LEU A 8 33.41 26.78 -2.90
N LEU A 9 33.24 27.43 -4.07
CA LEU A 9 31.94 27.96 -4.47
C LEU A 9 30.94 26.83 -4.81
N LEU A 10 31.39 25.75 -5.44
CA LEU A 10 30.56 24.55 -5.65
C LEU A 10 30.17 23.91 -4.32
N GLN A 11 31.11 23.76 -3.37
CA GLN A 11 30.79 23.26 -2.02
C GLN A 11 29.81 24.18 -1.28
N PHE A 12 29.92 25.50 -1.46
CA PHE A 12 28.94 26.43 -0.90
C PHE A 12 27.53 26.26 -1.52
N PHE A 13 27.44 25.73 -2.74
CA PHE A 13 26.19 25.41 -3.40
C PHE A 13 25.63 24.03 -2.99
N ASP A 14 26.40 23.20 -2.28
CA ASP A 14 25.90 21.95 -1.73
C ASP A 14 24.75 22.24 -0.75
N GLY A 15 23.59 21.65 -1.01
CA GLY A 15 22.37 21.89 -0.23
C GLY A 15 21.52 23.08 -0.72
N SER A 16 22.00 23.88 -1.66
CA SER A 16 21.18 24.92 -2.29
C SER A 16 20.07 24.30 -3.15
N SER A 17 18.85 24.78 -3.00
CA SER A 17 17.73 24.49 -3.88
C SER A 17 17.93 25.08 -5.28
N ILE A 18 17.13 24.63 -6.26
CA ILE A 18 17.17 25.20 -7.61
C ILE A 18 16.83 26.70 -7.63
N ALA A 19 15.92 27.14 -6.74
CA ALA A 19 15.52 28.53 -6.62
C ALA A 19 16.68 29.40 -6.09
N GLU A 20 17.39 28.91 -5.07
CA GLU A 20 18.59 29.55 -4.53
C GLU A 20 19.70 29.59 -5.57
N LEU A 21 19.99 28.49 -6.28
CA LEU A 21 20.96 28.49 -7.38
C LEU A 21 20.62 29.50 -8.47
N CYS A 22 19.34 29.61 -8.84
CA CYS A 22 18.88 30.63 -9.78
C CYS A 22 19.15 32.04 -9.25
N ALA A 23 18.94 32.31 -7.97
CA ALA A 23 19.23 33.60 -7.35
C ALA A 23 20.74 33.89 -7.32
N LEU A 24 21.55 32.92 -6.89
CA LEU A 24 23.01 33.00 -6.83
C LEU A 24 23.62 33.22 -8.23
N SER A 25 23.02 32.65 -9.28
CA SER A 25 23.42 32.84 -10.68
C SER A 25 23.27 34.29 -11.20
N ARG A 26 22.62 35.17 -10.43
CA ARG A 26 22.45 36.60 -10.76
C ARG A 26 23.57 37.47 -10.21
N VAL A 27 24.37 36.98 -9.27
CA VAL A 27 25.43 37.75 -8.59
C VAL A 27 26.51 38.20 -9.58
N SER A 28 27.09 37.28 -10.33
CA SER A 28 28.11 37.56 -11.35
C SER A 28 28.09 36.52 -12.48
N SER A 29 28.80 36.79 -13.59
CA SER A 29 28.96 35.83 -14.69
C SER A 29 29.66 34.55 -14.23
N ARG A 30 30.65 34.66 -13.33
CA ARG A 30 31.35 33.52 -12.73
C ARG A 30 30.41 32.67 -11.87
N TRP A 31 29.66 33.30 -10.97
CA TRP A 31 28.67 32.58 -10.13
C TRP A 31 27.61 31.90 -10.99
N ARG A 32 27.16 32.54 -12.07
CA ARG A 32 26.25 31.93 -13.04
C ARG A 32 26.83 30.68 -13.69
N SER A 33 28.09 30.72 -14.11
CA SER A 33 28.78 29.58 -14.70
C SER A 33 28.85 28.41 -13.71
N ILE A 34 29.33 28.69 -12.50
CA ILE A 34 29.48 27.68 -11.44
C ILE A 34 28.13 27.09 -11.04
N ALA A 35 27.11 27.94 -10.82
CA ALA A 35 25.78 27.51 -10.43
C ALA A 35 25.14 26.62 -11.51
N ARG A 36 25.38 26.93 -12.80
CA ARG A 36 24.89 26.10 -13.91
C ARG A 36 25.65 24.79 -14.09
N SER A 37 26.91 24.71 -13.66
CA SER A 37 27.68 23.46 -13.63
C SER A 37 27.32 22.56 -12.46
N HIS A 38 26.72 23.11 -11.40
CA HIS A 38 26.34 22.36 -10.20
C HIS A 38 25.26 21.29 -10.49
N PRO A 39 25.39 20.05 -9.98
CA PRO A 39 24.42 18.97 -10.23
C PRO A 39 22.98 19.31 -9.90
N THR A 40 22.70 20.06 -8.82
CA THR A 40 21.32 20.47 -8.50
C THR A 40 20.69 21.30 -9.62
N PHE A 41 21.49 22.00 -10.44
CA PHE A 41 20.96 22.75 -11.57
C PHE A 41 20.46 21.83 -12.70
N TRP A 42 21.16 20.75 -13.06
CA TRP A 42 20.82 19.99 -14.28
C TRP A 42 20.47 18.52 -14.05
N ARG A 43 20.78 17.93 -12.90
CA ARG A 43 20.59 16.50 -12.63
C ARG A 43 19.13 16.10 -12.55
N SER A 44 18.30 16.91 -11.87
CA SER A 44 16.87 16.65 -11.73
C SER A 44 16.09 17.80 -12.36
N VAL A 45 15.48 17.52 -13.51
CA VAL A 45 14.74 18.50 -14.30
C VAL A 45 13.26 18.14 -14.28
N SER A 46 12.44 19.11 -13.88
CA SER A 46 10.98 18.99 -13.88
C SER A 46 10.37 20.04 -14.79
N ILE A 47 9.27 19.71 -15.46
CA ILE A 47 8.46 20.68 -16.19
C ILE A 47 6.98 20.34 -16.06
N ARG A 48 6.16 21.33 -15.67
CA ARG A 48 4.71 21.19 -15.57
C ARG A 48 4.02 22.04 -16.63
N GLU A 49 2.80 21.67 -17.03
CA GLU A 49 2.04 22.41 -18.06
C GLU A 49 1.92 23.91 -17.75
N TRP A 50 1.53 24.26 -16.53
CA TRP A 50 1.35 25.66 -16.14
C TRP A 50 2.67 26.46 -16.14
N GLU A 51 3.83 25.80 -16.02
CA GLU A 51 5.14 26.43 -16.13
C GLU A 51 5.51 26.73 -17.59
N VAL A 52 5.10 25.86 -18.52
CA VAL A 52 5.25 26.10 -19.96
C VAL A 52 4.54 27.39 -20.36
N SER A 53 3.30 27.58 -19.89
CA SER A 53 2.53 28.81 -20.13
C SER A 53 3.21 30.07 -19.56
N ARG A 54 4.09 29.92 -18.57
CA ARG A 54 4.91 30.99 -17.98
C ARG A 54 6.29 31.14 -18.61
N GLY A 55 6.58 30.44 -19.70
CA GLY A 55 7.85 30.53 -20.40
C GLY A 55 8.99 29.73 -19.75
N ALA A 56 8.70 28.69 -18.96
CA ALA A 56 9.74 27.84 -18.36
C ALA A 56 10.40 26.87 -19.35
N LEU A 57 9.77 26.62 -20.51
CA LEU A 57 10.25 25.64 -21.49
C LEU A 57 11.69 25.87 -21.98
N PRO A 58 12.14 27.09 -22.34
CA PRO A 58 13.54 27.33 -22.69
C PRO A 58 14.52 26.97 -21.56
N THR A 59 14.16 27.24 -20.30
CA THR A 59 14.98 26.91 -19.13
C THR A 59 15.08 25.40 -18.95
N PHE A 60 13.98 24.67 -19.07
CA PHE A 60 13.99 23.21 -19.06
C PHE A 60 14.90 22.63 -20.15
N LEU A 61 14.73 23.08 -21.41
CA LEU A 61 15.56 22.62 -22.53
C LEU A 61 17.05 22.94 -22.33
N GLN A 62 17.36 24.10 -21.73
CA GLN A 62 18.72 24.47 -21.39
C GLN A 62 19.30 23.51 -20.34
N ARG A 63 18.57 23.24 -19.25
CA ARG A 63 19.02 22.36 -18.16
C ARG A 63 19.26 20.93 -18.65
N VAL A 64 18.34 20.41 -19.46
CA VAL A 64 18.47 19.09 -20.10
C VAL A 64 19.75 19.00 -20.95
N ARG A 65 20.17 20.07 -21.61
CA ARG A 65 21.36 20.07 -22.49
C ARG A 65 22.68 20.40 -21.78
N GLN A 66 22.65 20.81 -20.51
CA GLN A 66 23.79 21.43 -19.84
C GLN A 66 25.01 20.51 -19.70
N CYS A 67 24.81 19.23 -19.34
CA CYS A 67 25.89 18.26 -19.13
C CYS A 67 25.62 16.97 -19.92
N PRO A 68 25.98 16.89 -21.22
CA PRO A 68 25.63 15.80 -22.14
C PRO A 68 25.83 14.37 -21.62
N GLU A 69 26.92 14.12 -20.89
CA GLU A 69 27.31 12.76 -20.46
C GLU A 69 26.81 12.36 -19.07
N ALA A 70 26.29 13.32 -18.31
CA ALA A 70 26.01 13.13 -16.90
C ALA A 70 24.59 12.54 -16.66
N PRO A 71 24.38 11.77 -15.58
CA PRO A 71 23.07 11.17 -15.26
C PRO A 71 21.96 12.21 -15.13
N LEU A 72 20.78 11.91 -15.67
CA LEU A 72 19.66 12.84 -15.72
C LEU A 72 18.37 12.18 -15.21
N ASP A 73 17.67 12.85 -14.30
CA ASP A 73 16.32 12.51 -13.86
C ASP A 73 15.35 13.51 -14.49
N ILE A 74 14.35 13.00 -15.21
CA ILE A 74 13.34 13.81 -15.89
C ILE A 74 11.98 13.56 -15.24
N ASP A 75 11.32 14.63 -14.84
CA ASP A 75 9.93 14.63 -14.36
C ASP A 75 9.09 15.57 -15.24
N SER A 76 7.96 15.11 -15.74
CA SER A 76 7.09 15.94 -16.55
C SER A 76 5.62 15.67 -16.26
N ASP A 77 4.86 16.72 -15.98
CA ASP A 77 3.45 16.59 -15.60
C ASP A 77 2.57 17.53 -16.42
N PHE A 78 1.79 16.93 -17.33
CA PHE A 78 0.92 17.64 -18.24
C PHE A 78 -0.53 17.22 -18.07
N ASP A 79 -1.41 18.21 -17.93
CA ASP A 79 -2.85 18.03 -17.91
C ASP A 79 -3.41 17.83 -19.34
N ARG A 80 -2.60 18.12 -20.36
CA ARG A 80 -2.85 17.97 -21.81
C ARG A 80 -1.67 17.26 -22.49
N ASP A 81 -1.57 17.41 -23.80
CA ASP A 81 -0.51 16.89 -24.65
C ASP A 81 0.86 17.34 -24.14
N VAL A 82 1.76 16.38 -24.00
CA VAL A 82 3.16 16.69 -23.71
C VAL A 82 3.73 17.39 -24.95
N PRO A 83 4.25 18.64 -24.84
CA PRO A 83 4.75 19.37 -25.99
C PRO A 83 5.82 18.55 -26.72
N LYS A 84 5.74 18.51 -28.05
CA LYS A 84 6.71 17.78 -28.90
C LYS A 84 8.17 18.11 -28.56
N THR A 85 8.45 19.36 -28.23
CA THR A 85 9.79 19.82 -27.82
C THR A 85 10.29 19.18 -26.52
N VAL A 86 9.39 18.86 -25.58
CA VAL A 86 9.73 18.12 -24.35
C VAL A 86 10.01 16.65 -24.70
N LEU A 87 9.17 16.03 -25.52
CA LEU A 87 9.36 14.65 -25.99
C LEU A 87 10.66 14.46 -26.76
N ASP A 88 10.97 15.37 -27.68
CA ASP A 88 12.23 15.39 -28.44
C ASP A 88 13.43 15.53 -27.48
N ALA A 89 13.30 16.32 -26.42
CA ALA A 89 14.34 16.48 -25.41
C ALA A 89 14.52 15.21 -24.55
N VAL A 90 13.43 14.53 -24.17
CA VAL A 90 13.48 13.22 -23.49
C VAL A 90 14.19 12.21 -24.39
N ARG A 91 13.72 12.06 -25.64
CA ARG A 91 14.29 11.15 -26.63
C ARG A 91 15.80 11.36 -26.80
N ALA A 92 16.24 12.61 -26.96
CA ALA A 92 17.66 12.94 -27.12
C ALA A 92 18.52 12.60 -25.89
N ASN A 93 17.94 12.47 -24.70
CA ASN A 93 18.65 12.25 -23.44
C ASN A 93 18.37 10.89 -22.79
N LEU A 94 17.63 9.99 -23.46
CA LEU A 94 17.34 8.64 -22.94
C LEU A 94 18.60 7.83 -22.64
N HIS A 95 19.66 8.01 -23.44
CA HIS A 95 20.93 7.29 -23.29
C HIS A 95 21.60 7.49 -21.91
N ARG A 96 21.29 8.61 -21.23
CA ARG A 96 21.85 8.99 -19.93
C ARG A 96 20.82 9.12 -18.81
N ALA A 97 19.54 9.01 -19.14
CA ALA A 97 18.46 9.15 -18.16
C ALA A 97 18.54 8.01 -17.14
N THR A 98 18.44 8.35 -15.85
CA THR A 98 18.42 7.40 -14.73
C THR A 98 17.02 7.16 -14.19
N SER A 99 16.18 8.19 -14.20
CA SER A 99 14.78 8.13 -13.81
C SER A 99 13.94 8.96 -14.78
N ILE A 100 12.82 8.41 -15.22
CA ILE A 100 11.82 9.14 -16.01
C ILE A 100 10.48 9.00 -15.33
N ARG A 101 9.86 10.14 -15.02
CA ARG A 101 8.47 10.22 -14.56
C ARG A 101 7.71 11.13 -15.52
N MET A 102 6.64 10.62 -16.12
CA MET A 102 5.85 11.39 -17.06
C MET A 102 4.35 11.14 -16.89
N SER A 103 3.57 12.20 -16.74
CA SER A 103 2.11 12.17 -16.73
C SER A 103 1.52 13.01 -17.87
N SER A 104 0.48 12.49 -18.50
CA SER A 104 -0.34 13.16 -19.52
C SER A 104 -1.79 12.75 -19.30
N ARG A 105 -2.76 13.56 -19.77
CA ARG A 105 -4.17 13.12 -19.85
C ARG A 105 -4.56 12.55 -21.18
N GLU A 106 -3.66 12.58 -22.16
CA GLU A 106 -3.94 12.06 -23.49
C GLU A 106 -3.85 10.54 -23.55
N GLU A 107 -4.71 9.97 -24.38
CA GLU A 107 -4.72 8.54 -24.72
C GLU A 107 -3.55 8.15 -25.60
N ASN A 108 -3.13 9.07 -26.48
CA ASN A 108 -2.08 8.83 -27.46
C ASN A 108 -0.71 9.15 -26.84
N TRP A 109 -0.27 8.29 -25.92
CA TRP A 109 1.07 8.43 -25.41
C TRP A 109 2.08 8.31 -26.57
N PRO A 110 2.97 9.29 -26.74
CA PRO A 110 3.92 9.31 -27.85
C PRO A 110 5.06 8.32 -27.57
N LEU A 111 4.77 7.02 -27.69
CA LEU A 111 5.72 5.93 -27.55
C LEU A 111 6.96 6.08 -28.43
N SER A 112 6.83 6.83 -29.54
CA SER A 112 7.95 7.19 -30.41
C SER A 112 9.03 8.02 -29.70
N ALA A 113 8.75 8.70 -28.58
CA ALA A 113 9.78 9.35 -27.79
C ALA A 113 10.72 8.33 -27.09
N PHE A 114 10.27 7.09 -26.96
CA PHE A 114 10.94 6.01 -26.24
C PHE A 114 11.48 4.91 -27.15
N ASP A 115 11.58 5.13 -28.46
CA ASP A 115 12.06 4.12 -29.43
C ASP A 115 13.61 4.03 -29.51
N VAL A 116 14.35 4.70 -28.61
CA VAL A 116 15.82 4.70 -28.55
C VAL A 116 16.33 4.03 -27.26
N PRO A 117 17.52 3.40 -27.27
CA PRO A 117 18.10 2.76 -26.10
C PRO A 117 18.18 3.64 -24.86
N ALA A 118 17.91 3.06 -23.69
CA ALA A 118 17.99 3.70 -22.38
C ALA A 118 18.89 2.88 -21.42
N PRO A 119 20.22 2.82 -21.67
CA PRO A 119 21.14 1.92 -21.00
C PRO A 119 21.35 2.21 -19.51
N ARG A 120 21.06 3.44 -19.06
CA ARG A 120 21.21 3.87 -17.65
C ARG A 120 19.88 3.99 -16.90
N LEU A 121 18.75 3.77 -17.57
CA LEU A 121 17.44 3.97 -16.97
C LEU A 121 17.20 2.92 -15.88
N ARG A 122 16.91 3.36 -14.66
CA ARG A 122 16.64 2.49 -13.51
C ARG A 122 15.18 2.50 -13.10
N ARG A 123 14.50 3.64 -13.28
CA ARG A 123 13.11 3.85 -12.91
C ARG A 123 12.33 4.48 -14.05
N LEU A 124 11.16 3.92 -14.34
CA LEU A 124 10.22 4.43 -15.32
C LEU A 124 8.84 4.53 -14.70
N GLU A 125 8.31 5.74 -14.56
CA GLU A 125 6.96 5.99 -14.11
C GLU A 125 6.20 6.72 -15.21
N MET A 126 5.09 6.17 -15.66
CA MET A 126 4.22 6.86 -16.59
C MET A 126 2.76 6.73 -16.17
N SER A 127 1.99 7.79 -16.38
CA SER A 127 0.56 7.78 -16.11
C SER A 127 -0.24 8.49 -17.19
N ALA A 128 -1.32 7.88 -17.66
CA ALA A 128 -2.27 8.50 -18.58
C ALA A 128 -3.62 8.78 -17.89
N CYS A 129 -3.85 9.98 -17.39
CA CYS A 129 -5.11 10.31 -16.72
C CYS A 129 -6.25 10.59 -17.74
N GLN A 130 -6.88 9.55 -18.26
CA GLN A 130 -8.00 9.69 -19.21
C GLN A 130 -9.26 10.19 -18.49
N ARG A 131 -9.80 11.34 -18.92
CA ARG A 131 -11.03 11.94 -18.36
C ARG A 131 -12.30 11.68 -19.20
N SER A 132 -12.15 11.25 -20.44
CA SER A 132 -13.28 11.09 -21.37
C SER A 132 -13.60 9.61 -21.63
N HIS A 133 -14.72 9.14 -21.10
CA HIS A 133 -15.23 7.76 -21.26
C HIS A 133 -15.61 7.33 -22.69
N HIS A 134 -15.35 8.18 -23.71
CA HIS A 134 -15.98 8.06 -25.02
C HIS A 134 -15.03 7.84 -26.19
N SER A 135 -13.72 7.82 -25.97
CA SER A 135 -12.78 7.54 -27.04
C SER A 135 -12.39 6.07 -27.01
N PRO A 136 -12.64 5.30 -28.10
CA PRO A 136 -12.16 3.93 -28.19
C PRO A 136 -10.63 3.94 -28.10
N ALA A 137 -10.07 3.04 -27.29
CA ALA A 137 -8.62 2.91 -27.11
C ALA A 137 -7.92 2.92 -28.47
N ALA A 138 -7.16 3.97 -28.74
CA ALA A 138 -6.35 4.03 -29.94
C ALA A 138 -5.44 2.80 -29.94
N THR A 139 -5.58 1.95 -30.96
CA THR A 139 -4.71 0.77 -31.11
C THR A 139 -3.26 1.25 -31.13
N ALA A 140 -2.46 0.74 -30.19
CA ALA A 140 -1.04 1.00 -30.16
C ALA A 140 -0.44 0.70 -31.54
N PRO A 141 0.45 1.54 -32.08
CA PRO A 141 1.16 1.20 -33.31
C PRO A 141 1.93 -0.10 -33.07
N ALA A 142 1.54 -1.15 -33.81
CA ALA A 142 1.95 -2.55 -33.63
C ALA A 142 3.48 -2.81 -33.68
N THR A 143 4.28 -1.79 -33.97
CA THR A 143 5.72 -1.87 -34.22
C THR A 143 6.57 -1.13 -33.19
N THR A 144 5.99 -0.51 -32.16
CA THR A 144 6.78 0.27 -31.19
C THR A 144 7.53 -0.64 -30.22
N THR A 145 8.86 -0.70 -30.36
CA THR A 145 9.76 -1.32 -29.38
C THR A 145 10.24 -0.27 -28.40
N ILE A 146 9.78 -0.37 -27.17
CA ILE A 146 10.17 0.59 -26.13
C ILE A 146 11.62 0.35 -25.73
N PHE A 147 12.35 1.45 -25.66
CA PHE A 147 13.79 1.57 -25.54
C PHE A 147 14.58 0.81 -26.61
N ALA A 148 14.00 0.55 -27.78
CA ALA A 148 14.55 -0.40 -28.75
C ALA A 148 14.89 -1.78 -28.13
N GLY A 149 14.18 -2.17 -27.05
CA GLY A 149 14.46 -3.37 -26.27
C GLY A 149 15.72 -3.28 -25.38
N GLN A 150 16.33 -2.11 -25.22
CA GLN A 150 17.59 -1.92 -24.50
C GLN A 150 17.42 -1.00 -23.27
N ALA A 151 17.07 -1.59 -22.14
CA ALA A 151 17.10 -0.94 -20.83
C ALA A 151 17.65 -1.89 -19.74
N PRO A 152 18.93 -2.31 -19.83
CA PRO A 152 19.52 -3.33 -18.96
C PRO A 152 19.57 -2.98 -17.46
N GLN A 153 19.46 -1.70 -17.11
CA GLN A 153 19.48 -1.25 -15.71
C GLN A 153 18.08 -0.99 -15.14
N LEU A 154 17.01 -1.19 -15.91
CA LEU A 154 15.65 -0.87 -15.48
C LEU A 154 15.25 -1.83 -14.37
N ARG A 155 15.01 -1.30 -13.16
CA ARG A 155 14.67 -2.08 -11.95
C ARG A 155 13.22 -1.90 -11.53
N SER A 156 12.67 -0.70 -11.72
CA SER A 156 11.35 -0.34 -11.24
C SER A 156 10.53 0.30 -12.36
N VAL A 157 9.32 -0.21 -12.53
CA VAL A 157 8.34 0.33 -13.49
C VAL A 157 7.03 0.63 -12.77
N LYS A 158 6.46 1.79 -13.07
CA LYS A 158 5.13 2.20 -12.61
C LYS A 158 4.31 2.66 -13.79
N PHE A 159 3.18 2.00 -14.04
CA PHE A 159 2.26 2.36 -15.11
C PHE A 159 0.88 2.60 -14.52
N ALA A 160 0.38 3.83 -14.62
CA ALA A 160 -1.00 4.12 -14.25
C ALA A 160 -1.81 4.42 -15.50
N ASP A 161 -2.89 3.68 -15.73
CA ASP A 161 -3.87 3.96 -16.78
C ASP A 161 -3.29 3.78 -18.21
N LEU A 162 -2.30 2.90 -18.37
CA LEU A 162 -1.56 2.67 -19.61
C LEU A 162 -1.80 1.26 -20.16
N ILE A 163 -3.00 1.00 -20.68
CA ILE A 163 -3.39 -0.33 -21.18
C ILE A 163 -2.55 -0.76 -22.39
N PHE A 164 -2.14 0.17 -23.24
CA PHE A 164 -1.42 -0.12 -24.49
C PHE A 164 -0.01 -0.69 -24.30
N TRP A 165 0.60 -0.57 -23.11
CA TRP A 165 1.91 -1.19 -22.81
C TRP A 165 1.82 -2.72 -22.76
N LEU A 166 0.62 -3.24 -22.56
CA LEU A 166 0.39 -4.68 -22.54
C LEU A 166 0.46 -5.27 -23.96
N ASP A 167 0.26 -4.48 -25.02
CA ASP A 167 0.35 -4.89 -26.43
C ASP A 167 1.78 -4.79 -27.01
N LEU A 168 2.79 -4.58 -26.15
CA LEU A 168 4.18 -4.61 -26.60
C LEU A 168 4.51 -5.94 -27.29
N SER A 169 5.30 -5.86 -28.36
CA SER A 169 5.66 -7.04 -29.13
C SER A 169 6.30 -8.10 -28.23
N ALA A 170 6.00 -9.37 -28.49
CA ALA A 170 6.48 -10.50 -27.69
C ALA A 170 8.02 -10.60 -27.61
N ALA A 171 8.74 -9.81 -28.41
CA ALA A 171 10.20 -9.74 -28.42
C ALA A 171 10.79 -8.88 -27.30
N VAL A 172 10.05 -7.92 -26.74
CA VAL A 172 10.57 -7.00 -25.72
C VAL A 172 10.50 -7.65 -24.33
N LYS A 173 11.62 -7.69 -23.62
CA LYS A 173 11.71 -8.17 -22.24
C LYS A 173 12.63 -7.27 -21.42
N PHE A 174 12.27 -7.04 -20.17
CA PHE A 174 13.06 -6.27 -19.21
C PHE A 174 13.42 -7.16 -18.00
N PRO A 175 14.37 -8.10 -18.16
CA PRO A 175 14.69 -9.08 -17.12
C PRO A 175 15.29 -8.46 -15.86
N ALA A 176 15.79 -7.22 -15.91
CA ALA A 176 16.33 -6.55 -14.74
C ALA A 176 15.24 -5.98 -13.80
N VAL A 177 13.99 -5.89 -14.25
CA VAL A 177 12.88 -5.30 -13.50
C VAL A 177 12.47 -6.23 -12.38
N VAL A 178 12.50 -5.69 -11.16
CA VAL A 178 12.16 -6.39 -9.91
C VAL A 178 10.90 -5.81 -9.27
N ASP A 179 10.61 -4.53 -9.49
CA ASP A 179 9.45 -3.83 -8.91
C ASP A 179 8.51 -3.37 -10.02
N VAL A 180 7.27 -3.84 -9.99
CA VAL A 180 6.23 -3.51 -10.97
C VAL A 180 5.03 -2.93 -10.22
N ASP A 181 4.61 -1.71 -10.55
CA ASP A 181 3.39 -1.08 -10.06
C ASP A 181 2.49 -0.79 -11.26
N VAL A 182 1.31 -1.41 -11.29
CA VAL A 182 0.30 -1.16 -12.31
C VAL A 182 -0.96 -0.63 -11.66
N SER A 183 -1.41 0.54 -12.08
CA SER A 183 -2.62 1.19 -11.61
C SER A 183 -3.60 1.35 -12.78
N PHE A 184 -4.88 1.15 -12.55
CA PHE A 184 -5.97 1.25 -13.52
C PHE A 184 -7.16 1.95 -12.89
N SER A 185 -7.69 2.95 -13.56
CA SER A 185 -8.87 3.71 -13.19
C SER A 185 -10.09 3.15 -13.92
N SER A 186 -11.18 2.84 -13.22
CA SER A 186 -12.41 2.27 -13.82
C SER A 186 -13.10 3.18 -14.82
N ALA A 187 -12.59 4.40 -15.04
CA ALA A 187 -12.99 5.22 -16.15
C ALA A 187 -12.79 4.54 -17.51
N PHE A 188 -11.92 3.53 -17.60
CA PHE A 188 -11.80 2.66 -18.77
C PHE A 188 -13.08 1.84 -18.97
N SER A 189 -13.85 2.22 -19.98
CA SER A 189 -15.03 1.49 -20.45
C SER A 189 -14.67 0.16 -21.13
N SER A 190 -13.39 -0.12 -21.38
CA SER A 190 -12.88 -1.38 -21.91
C SER A 190 -12.45 -2.29 -20.78
N ASP A 191 -12.96 -3.53 -20.79
CA ASP A 191 -12.48 -4.57 -19.90
C ASP A 191 -10.95 -4.69 -20.04
N LEU A 192 -10.24 -4.69 -18.91
CA LEU A 192 -8.80 -4.94 -18.94
C LEU A 192 -8.51 -6.26 -19.68
N PRO A 193 -7.41 -6.36 -20.45
CA PRO A 193 -7.11 -7.57 -21.20
C PRO A 193 -7.11 -8.81 -20.30
N ALA A 194 -7.85 -9.84 -20.70
CA ALA A 194 -7.98 -11.07 -19.93
C ALA A 194 -6.60 -11.74 -19.66
N ASP A 195 -5.63 -11.51 -20.54
CA ASP A 195 -4.26 -12.04 -20.48
C ASP A 195 -3.24 -11.01 -19.94
N MET A 196 -3.69 -9.97 -19.23
CA MET A 196 -2.80 -8.93 -18.65
C MET A 196 -1.65 -9.53 -17.83
N PHE A 197 -1.94 -10.51 -16.97
CA PHE A 197 -0.93 -11.13 -16.11
C PHE A 197 0.11 -11.93 -16.90
N ASP A 198 -0.31 -12.65 -17.95
CA ASP A 198 0.62 -13.31 -18.87
C ASP A 198 1.54 -12.33 -19.58
N ARG A 199 1.02 -11.15 -19.93
CA ARG A 199 1.81 -10.09 -20.55
C ARG A 199 2.80 -9.48 -19.57
N LEU A 200 2.40 -9.22 -18.32
CA LEU A 200 3.30 -8.75 -17.27
C LEU A 200 4.43 -9.75 -17.01
N ALA A 201 4.12 -11.04 -16.86
CA ALA A 201 5.13 -12.07 -16.65
C ALA A 201 6.09 -12.21 -17.84
N ARG A 202 5.58 -12.05 -19.07
CA ARG A 202 6.41 -12.05 -20.29
C ARG A 202 7.37 -10.86 -20.33
N LEU A 203 6.88 -9.66 -19.98
CA LEU A 203 7.68 -8.42 -19.97
C LEU A 203 8.71 -8.42 -18.84
N PHE A 204 8.33 -8.92 -17.66
CA PHE A 204 9.09 -8.85 -16.41
C PHE A 204 9.29 -10.25 -15.79
N PRO A 205 10.06 -11.14 -16.43
CA PRO A 205 10.19 -12.55 -16.02
C PRO A 205 10.91 -12.77 -14.68
N HIS A 206 11.46 -11.71 -14.07
CA HIS A 206 12.18 -11.75 -12.80
C HIS A 206 11.62 -10.76 -11.76
N MET A 207 10.37 -10.32 -11.95
CA MET A 207 9.71 -9.45 -10.97
C MET A 207 9.63 -10.13 -9.60
N GLN A 208 9.85 -9.36 -8.54
CA GLN A 208 9.82 -9.79 -7.15
C GLN A 208 8.74 -9.07 -6.35
N SER A 209 8.40 -7.84 -6.72
CA SER A 209 7.32 -7.06 -6.14
C SER A 209 6.32 -6.65 -7.22
N LEU A 210 5.05 -6.92 -6.98
CA LEU A 210 3.96 -6.50 -7.86
C LEU A 210 2.90 -5.76 -7.07
N VAL A 211 2.64 -4.50 -7.43
CA VAL A 211 1.51 -3.70 -6.97
C VAL A 211 0.49 -3.62 -8.10
N VAL A 212 -0.75 -4.02 -7.84
CA VAL A 212 -1.87 -3.88 -8.77
C VAL A 212 -2.92 -3.03 -8.11
N ASN A 213 -3.28 -1.92 -8.72
CA ASN A 213 -4.28 -1.00 -8.19
C ASN A 213 -5.39 -0.77 -9.19
N ILE A 214 -6.61 -1.23 -8.88
CA ILE A 214 -7.77 -1.12 -9.76
C ILE A 214 -8.79 -0.22 -9.07
N PHE A 215 -8.72 1.07 -9.34
CA PHE A 215 -9.65 2.05 -8.79
C PHE A 215 -11.03 1.91 -9.42
N ASP A 216 -12.08 1.74 -8.63
CA ASP A 216 -13.45 1.96 -9.10
C ASP A 216 -14.01 3.32 -8.64
N TYR A 217 -14.10 4.29 -9.55
CA TYR A 217 -14.66 5.61 -9.26
C TYR A 217 -16.18 5.68 -9.47
N ALA A 218 -16.79 4.67 -10.09
CA ALA A 218 -18.23 4.67 -10.36
C ALA A 218 -19.02 4.30 -9.11
N LYS A 219 -19.28 5.29 -8.24
CA LYS A 219 -20.17 5.12 -7.07
C LYS A 219 -21.50 4.49 -7.49
N GLY A 220 -21.74 3.25 -7.04
CA GLY A 220 -23.02 2.56 -7.18
C GLY A 220 -23.18 1.66 -8.39
N GLN A 221 -22.15 1.46 -9.22
CA GLN A 221 -22.14 0.35 -10.18
C GLN A 221 -21.37 -0.84 -9.61
N PRO A 222 -21.84 -2.09 -9.82
CA PRO A 222 -21.06 -3.26 -9.45
C PRO A 222 -19.74 -3.19 -10.20
N ALA A 223 -18.63 -3.29 -9.47
CA ALA A 223 -17.30 -3.28 -10.05
C ALA A 223 -17.26 -4.30 -11.19
N ARG A 224 -16.84 -3.85 -12.37
CA ARG A 224 -16.77 -4.73 -13.53
C ARG A 224 -15.88 -5.91 -13.19
N ARG A 225 -16.42 -7.12 -13.39
CA ARG A 225 -15.67 -8.35 -13.14
C ARG A 225 -14.51 -8.40 -14.09
N PHE A 226 -13.31 -8.40 -13.53
CA PHE A 226 -12.10 -8.69 -14.27
C PHE A 226 -12.06 -10.19 -14.59
N TYR A 227 -12.32 -10.54 -15.84
CA TYR A 227 -12.21 -11.90 -16.32
C TYR A 227 -10.77 -12.19 -16.72
N ALA A 228 -9.89 -12.43 -15.75
CA ALA A 228 -8.58 -12.96 -16.13
C ALA A 228 -8.75 -14.33 -16.81
N SER A 229 -8.02 -14.57 -17.89
CA SER A 229 -7.79 -15.92 -18.41
C SER A 229 -6.99 -16.73 -17.38
N PRO A 230 -7.06 -18.07 -17.39
CA PRO A 230 -6.10 -18.90 -16.67
C PRO A 230 -4.67 -18.50 -17.04
N LEU A 231 -3.78 -18.42 -16.04
CA LEU A 231 -2.37 -18.11 -16.28
C LEU A 231 -1.72 -19.21 -17.12
N SER A 232 -0.87 -18.83 -18.07
CA SER A 232 0.05 -19.78 -18.70
C SER A 232 1.03 -20.36 -17.69
N ALA A 233 1.66 -21.50 -18.03
CA ALA A 233 2.68 -22.11 -17.18
C ALA A 233 3.83 -21.15 -16.86
N THR A 234 4.31 -20.40 -17.87
CA THR A 234 5.38 -19.41 -17.69
C THR A 234 4.97 -18.26 -16.78
N ALA A 235 3.73 -17.78 -16.91
CA ALA A 235 3.22 -16.76 -16.02
C ALA A 235 3.13 -17.29 -14.59
N SER A 236 2.55 -18.48 -14.40
CA SER A 236 2.46 -19.14 -13.09
C SER A 236 3.84 -19.28 -12.43
N GLU A 237 4.86 -19.76 -13.15
CA GLU A 237 6.24 -19.83 -12.64
C GLU A 237 6.80 -18.47 -12.23
N THR A 238 6.53 -17.42 -13.02
CA THR A 238 7.00 -16.06 -12.72
C THR A 238 6.33 -15.52 -11.46
N PHE A 239 5.00 -15.65 -11.34
CA PHE A 239 4.25 -15.20 -10.16
C PHE A 239 4.58 -16.02 -8.91
N ALA A 240 4.94 -17.29 -9.05
CA ALA A 240 5.41 -18.12 -7.93
C ALA A 240 6.73 -17.62 -7.35
N GLY A 241 7.53 -16.88 -8.14
CA GLY A 241 8.77 -16.23 -7.70
C GLY A 241 8.58 -14.88 -7.00
N LEU A 242 7.35 -14.35 -6.89
CA LEU A 242 7.08 -13.09 -6.21
C LEU A 242 7.41 -13.19 -4.71
N LYS A 243 8.08 -12.15 -4.20
CA LYS A 243 8.29 -11.93 -2.77
C LYS A 243 7.16 -11.13 -2.14
N GLN A 244 6.60 -10.19 -2.91
CA GLN A 244 5.59 -9.26 -2.47
C GLN A 244 4.52 -9.08 -3.56
N LEU A 245 3.25 -9.12 -3.15
CA LEU A 245 2.09 -8.83 -3.97
C LEU A 245 1.19 -7.85 -3.22
N GLU A 246 0.94 -6.67 -3.77
CA GLU A 246 -0.03 -5.74 -3.24
C GLU A 246 -1.19 -5.60 -4.21
N LEU A 247 -2.41 -5.82 -3.74
CA LEU A 247 -3.62 -5.61 -4.53
C LEU A 247 -4.44 -4.51 -3.88
N TRP A 248 -4.78 -3.48 -4.65
CA TRP A 248 -5.55 -2.34 -4.21
C TRP A 248 -6.85 -2.29 -5.00
N ASN A 249 -7.98 -2.24 -4.28
CA ASN A 249 -9.32 -1.95 -4.79
C ASN A 249 -9.86 -2.92 -5.88
N SER A 250 -11.19 -3.11 -5.88
CA SER A 250 -11.99 -3.95 -6.79
C SER A 250 -12.14 -5.47 -6.49
N PRO A 251 -13.38 -6.00 -6.54
CA PRO A 251 -13.71 -7.42 -6.72
C PRO A 251 -12.94 -8.13 -7.84
N ALA A 252 -12.42 -7.38 -8.82
CA ALA A 252 -11.48 -7.85 -9.82
C ALA A 252 -10.25 -8.56 -9.22
N CYS A 253 -9.77 -8.05 -8.08
CA CYS A 253 -8.63 -8.62 -7.37
C CYS A 253 -8.95 -10.02 -6.82
N ALA A 254 -10.20 -10.33 -6.48
CA ALA A 254 -10.60 -11.67 -6.03
C ALA A 254 -10.45 -12.72 -7.13
N ALA A 255 -10.98 -12.42 -8.32
CA ALA A 255 -10.88 -13.29 -9.50
C ALA A 255 -9.45 -13.38 -10.06
N THR A 256 -8.60 -12.43 -9.68
CA THR A 256 -7.16 -12.42 -9.96
C THR A 256 -6.42 -13.34 -8.99
N LEU A 257 -6.68 -13.18 -7.68
CA LEU A 257 -6.06 -13.98 -6.62
C LEU A 257 -6.28 -15.48 -6.86
N SER A 258 -7.47 -15.88 -7.28
CA SER A 258 -7.78 -17.31 -7.53
C SER A 258 -6.98 -17.96 -8.65
N LYS A 259 -6.23 -17.16 -9.43
CA LYS A 259 -5.42 -17.63 -10.55
C LYS A 259 -3.93 -17.54 -10.25
N LEU A 260 -3.53 -16.73 -9.28
CA LEU A 260 -2.13 -16.58 -8.89
C LEU A 260 -1.73 -17.78 -7.99
N PRO A 261 -0.46 -18.21 -8.05
CA PRO A 261 0.10 -19.24 -7.15
C PRO A 261 0.35 -18.63 -5.77
N VAL A 262 -0.72 -18.14 -5.15
CA VAL A 262 -0.67 -17.32 -3.93
C VAL A 262 0.04 -18.05 -2.79
N GLU A 263 -0.07 -19.39 -2.73
CA GLU A 263 0.64 -20.28 -1.81
C GLU A 263 2.16 -20.09 -1.82
N SER A 264 2.74 -19.62 -2.91
CA SER A 264 4.19 -19.42 -3.05
C SER A 264 4.66 -18.02 -2.64
N ILE A 265 3.77 -17.04 -2.49
CA ILE A 265 4.12 -15.61 -2.36
C ILE A 265 4.25 -15.17 -0.88
N PRO A 266 5.44 -14.93 -0.32
CA PRO A 266 5.63 -14.65 1.11
C PRO A 266 4.85 -13.42 1.62
N SER A 267 4.82 -12.31 0.92
CA SER A 267 4.08 -11.12 1.37
C SER A 267 2.93 -10.81 0.42
N ILE A 268 1.70 -10.76 0.91
CA ILE A 268 0.53 -10.35 0.14
C ILE A 268 -0.19 -9.28 0.94
N ALA A 269 -0.39 -8.07 0.42
CA ALA A 269 -1.17 -7.00 1.02
C ALA A 269 -2.41 -6.69 0.18
N LEU A 270 -3.58 -6.46 0.80
CA LEU A 270 -4.88 -6.38 0.11
C LEU A 270 -5.68 -5.14 0.54
N PHE A 271 -5.49 -4.03 -0.14
CA PHE A 271 -6.05 -2.75 0.26
C PHE A 271 -7.47 -2.51 -0.27
N ASN A 272 -8.24 -1.68 0.45
CA ASN A 272 -9.66 -1.38 0.18
C ASN A 272 -10.59 -2.61 0.24
N ASN A 273 -11.92 -2.44 0.09
CA ASN A 273 -13.02 -3.41 0.30
C ASN A 273 -12.94 -4.82 -0.37
N ILE A 274 -11.78 -5.24 -0.90
CA ILE A 274 -11.50 -6.55 -1.48
C ILE A 274 -11.97 -7.70 -0.56
N PHE A 275 -11.82 -7.56 0.75
CA PHE A 275 -12.21 -8.61 1.71
C PHE A 275 -13.70 -8.91 1.78
N ASN A 276 -14.56 -8.05 1.25
CA ASN A 276 -15.99 -8.33 1.25
C ASN A 276 -16.39 -9.44 0.26
N GLU A 277 -15.47 -9.87 -0.60
CA GLU A 277 -15.69 -10.94 -1.57
C GLU A 277 -15.35 -12.33 -0.98
N PRO A 278 -16.33 -13.26 -0.83
CA PRO A 278 -16.11 -14.59 -0.28
C PRO A 278 -15.04 -15.41 -1.04
N GLU A 279 -14.85 -15.13 -2.33
CA GLU A 279 -13.87 -15.79 -3.18
C GLU A 279 -12.42 -15.46 -2.78
N VAL A 280 -12.13 -14.23 -2.31
CA VAL A 280 -10.80 -13.86 -1.80
C VAL A 280 -10.41 -14.78 -0.65
N ILE A 281 -11.35 -15.01 0.25
CA ILE A 281 -11.14 -15.85 1.43
C ILE A 281 -10.97 -17.30 1.02
N ARG A 282 -11.79 -17.81 0.10
CA ARG A 282 -11.62 -19.17 -0.42
C ARG A 282 -10.23 -19.40 -0.99
N VAL A 283 -9.65 -18.38 -1.61
CA VAL A 283 -8.27 -18.42 -2.11
C VAL A 283 -7.26 -18.30 -0.97
N LEU A 284 -7.56 -17.52 0.07
CA LEU A 284 -6.73 -17.35 1.27
C LEU A 284 -6.86 -18.45 2.35
N VAL A 285 -7.79 -19.40 2.21
CA VAL A 285 -8.02 -20.49 3.18
C VAL A 285 -7.06 -21.69 3.04
N PRO A 286 -6.67 -22.14 1.82
CA PRO A 286 -5.78 -23.29 1.64
C PRO A 286 -4.35 -23.11 2.16
N PHE A 287 -3.96 -21.90 2.55
CA PHE A 287 -2.63 -21.61 3.07
C PHE A 287 -2.32 -22.44 4.31
N ALA A 288 -1.22 -23.19 4.35
CA ALA A 288 -0.85 -24.03 5.50
C ALA A 288 -0.03 -23.24 6.55
N GLY A 289 -0.63 -22.26 7.25
CA GLY A 289 -0.03 -21.57 8.41
C GLY A 289 -1.06 -21.12 9.45
N ASP A 290 -0.59 -20.78 10.66
CA ASP A 290 -1.40 -20.10 11.67
C ASP A 290 -1.76 -18.70 11.15
N VAL A 291 -2.94 -18.17 11.44
CA VAL A 291 -3.36 -16.86 10.95
C VAL A 291 -3.49 -15.89 12.12
N CYS A 292 -2.91 -14.71 12.00
CA CYS A 292 -3.12 -13.53 12.84
C CYS A 292 -3.96 -12.53 12.06
N LEU A 293 -4.92 -11.87 12.70
CA LEU A 293 -5.69 -10.75 12.14
C LEU A 293 -5.46 -9.52 13.02
N SER A 294 -5.27 -8.34 12.45
CA SER A 294 -5.09 -7.10 13.20
C SER A 294 -5.80 -5.96 12.50
N TYR A 295 -6.92 -5.50 13.04
CA TYR A 295 -7.67 -4.39 12.52
C TYR A 295 -7.22 -3.10 13.23
N ASP A 296 -6.29 -2.35 12.66
CA ASP A 296 -5.73 -1.13 13.23
C ASP A 296 -6.22 0.16 12.52
N ARG A 297 -5.97 1.30 13.14
CA ARG A 297 -6.19 2.64 12.58
C ARG A 297 -4.85 3.18 12.07
N CYS A 298 -4.80 3.65 10.83
CA CYS A 298 -3.61 4.28 10.27
C CYS A 298 -3.62 5.80 10.57
N ASP A 299 -2.44 6.41 10.68
CA ASP A 299 -2.25 7.84 11.03
C ASP A 299 -2.96 8.80 10.08
N SER A 300 -3.26 8.36 8.86
CA SER A 300 -4.00 9.13 7.84
C SER A 300 -5.53 9.14 8.06
N GLY A 301 -6.03 8.52 9.14
CA GLY A 301 -7.45 8.34 9.41
C GLY A 301 -8.10 7.18 8.63
N SER A 302 -7.35 6.50 7.76
CA SER A 302 -7.77 5.27 7.10
C SER A 302 -7.70 4.06 8.04
N ARG A 303 -8.57 3.07 7.82
CA ARG A 303 -8.57 1.80 8.58
C ARG A 303 -7.56 0.81 7.97
N ARG A 304 -7.02 -0.13 8.74
CA ARG A 304 -6.03 -1.15 8.29
C ARG A 304 -6.33 -2.54 8.90
N LEU A 305 -6.94 -3.48 8.18
CA LEU A 305 -7.05 -4.89 8.56
C LEU A 305 -5.82 -5.66 8.05
N VAL A 306 -4.87 -5.91 8.93
CA VAL A 306 -3.64 -6.67 8.76
C VAL A 306 -3.85 -8.17 9.12
N ILE A 307 -4.08 -9.05 8.16
CA ILE A 307 -4.05 -10.51 8.33
C ILE A 307 -2.61 -11.02 8.17
N SER A 308 -1.91 -11.23 9.28
CA SER A 308 -0.62 -11.89 9.26
C SER A 308 -0.76 -13.42 9.20
N VAL A 309 0.12 -14.14 8.50
CA VAL A 309 0.16 -15.62 8.55
C VAL A 309 1.49 -16.01 9.18
N LEU A 310 1.45 -16.86 10.20
CA LEU A 310 2.57 -17.37 10.96
C LEU A 310 2.84 -18.82 10.55
N ASP A 311 4.10 -19.25 10.52
CA ASP A 311 4.42 -20.66 10.33
C ASP A 311 4.41 -21.48 11.63
N GLY A 312 4.74 -22.77 11.53
CA GLY A 312 4.85 -23.66 12.69
C GLY A 312 5.94 -23.25 13.70
N GLU A 313 6.92 -22.40 13.31
CA GLU A 313 7.88 -21.75 14.21
C GLU A 313 7.41 -20.36 14.67
N ARG A 314 6.19 -19.98 14.28
CA ARG A 314 5.53 -18.70 14.51
C ARG A 314 6.26 -17.48 13.95
N LYS A 315 7.22 -17.66 13.05
CA LYS A 315 7.81 -16.51 12.35
C LYS A 315 6.73 -15.89 11.48
N LEU A 316 6.69 -14.55 11.46
CA LEU A 316 5.83 -13.79 10.56
C LEU A 316 6.19 -14.20 9.13
N GLN A 317 5.36 -15.03 8.50
CA GLN A 317 5.56 -15.38 7.11
C GLN A 317 4.98 -14.31 6.20
N ARG A 318 3.78 -13.81 6.53
CA ARG A 318 2.97 -12.94 5.65
C ARG A 318 2.20 -11.89 6.44
N THR A 319 1.81 -10.79 5.79
CA THR A 319 1.05 -9.66 6.37
C THR A 319 0.10 -9.09 5.30
N LEU A 320 -1.22 -9.25 5.45
CA LEU A 320 -2.26 -8.80 4.50
C LEU A 320 -3.01 -7.57 5.00
N GLU A 321 -2.90 -6.41 4.38
CA GLU A 321 -3.43 -5.16 4.97
C GLU A 321 -4.62 -4.57 4.21
N ALA A 322 -5.75 -4.22 4.88
CA ALA A 322 -6.97 -3.71 4.25
C ALA A 322 -7.50 -2.37 4.75
N SER A 323 -8.03 -1.52 3.88
CA SER A 323 -8.62 -0.24 4.28
C SER A 323 -10.14 -0.13 4.06
N ASP A 324 -10.81 0.52 5.01
CA ASP A 324 -12.21 1.02 5.04
C ASP A 324 -13.32 0.30 4.23
N GLY A 325 -14.21 -0.41 4.96
CA GLY A 325 -15.65 -0.56 4.67
C GLY A 325 -16.32 -1.83 5.22
N GLU A 326 -17.40 -1.61 5.98
CA GLU A 326 -18.39 -2.53 6.60
C GLU A 326 -17.93 -3.78 7.40
N SER A 327 -18.12 -3.68 8.72
CA SER A 327 -17.71 -4.61 9.78
C SER A 327 -18.46 -5.94 9.85
N LEU A 328 -19.51 -6.14 9.06
CA LEU A 328 -20.36 -7.34 9.14
C LEU A 328 -19.87 -8.50 8.26
N CYS A 329 -19.30 -8.20 7.08
CA CYS A 329 -18.71 -9.23 6.23
C CYS A 329 -17.51 -9.87 6.93
N SER A 330 -16.53 -9.08 7.41
CA SER A 330 -15.33 -9.59 8.10
C SER A 330 -15.64 -10.51 9.29
N ALA A 331 -16.75 -10.27 9.97
CA ALA A 331 -17.21 -11.07 11.10
C ALA A 331 -17.85 -12.41 10.66
N SER A 332 -18.73 -12.37 9.66
CA SER A 332 -19.33 -13.56 9.03
C SER A 332 -18.25 -14.48 8.43
N MET A 333 -17.20 -13.86 7.90
CA MET A 333 -16.03 -14.51 7.32
C MET A 333 -15.20 -15.26 8.36
N MET A 334 -14.98 -14.68 9.54
CA MET A 334 -14.30 -15.38 10.64
C MET A 334 -15.06 -16.64 11.09
N ARG A 335 -16.40 -16.65 11.00
CA ARG A 335 -17.23 -17.79 11.41
C ARG A 335 -17.03 -19.04 10.54
N ALA A 336 -16.87 -18.88 9.23
CA ALA A 336 -17.01 -20.00 8.28
C ALA A 336 -15.72 -20.78 8.00
N SER A 337 -14.54 -20.14 8.07
CA SER A 337 -13.31 -20.77 7.55
C SER A 337 -12.01 -20.44 8.29
N MET A 338 -11.94 -19.35 9.06
CA MET A 338 -10.69 -18.93 9.73
C MET A 338 -10.67 -19.19 11.24
N SER A 339 -11.84 -19.38 11.88
CA SER A 339 -11.93 -19.58 13.33
C SER A 339 -11.01 -20.67 13.90
N PRO A 340 -10.80 -21.85 13.25
CA PRO A 340 -9.96 -22.88 13.84
C PRO A 340 -8.46 -22.60 13.75
N ARG A 341 -8.05 -21.51 13.09
CA ARG A 341 -6.65 -21.20 12.77
C ARG A 341 -6.22 -19.81 13.20
N LEU A 342 -7.18 -19.00 13.64
CA LEU A 342 -6.92 -17.65 14.11
C LEU A 342 -6.19 -17.73 15.45
N VAL A 343 -4.89 -17.41 15.49
CA VAL A 343 -4.04 -17.49 16.69
C VAL A 343 -3.88 -16.13 17.37
N ALA A 344 -3.96 -15.03 16.61
CA ALA A 344 -3.94 -13.69 17.17
C ALA A 344 -4.99 -12.80 16.49
N LEU A 345 -5.65 -11.93 17.26
CA LEU A 345 -6.70 -11.03 16.79
C LEU A 345 -6.54 -9.66 17.45
N SER A 346 -6.20 -8.61 16.70
CA SER A 346 -6.21 -7.22 17.17
C SER A 346 -7.40 -6.47 16.57
N ILE A 347 -8.11 -5.67 17.37
CA ILE A 347 -9.32 -4.94 16.98
C ILE A 347 -9.27 -3.53 17.52
N GLY A 348 -9.00 -2.58 16.64
CA GLY A 348 -8.90 -1.15 16.94
C GLY A 348 -10.22 -0.39 16.86
N LYS A 349 -11.33 -1.08 16.54
CA LYS A 349 -12.68 -0.49 16.49
C LYS A 349 -13.72 -1.25 17.27
N ALA A 350 -14.42 -0.51 18.11
CA ALA A 350 -15.54 -1.03 18.86
C ALA A 350 -16.67 -1.61 18.01
N THR A 351 -17.03 -0.96 16.90
CA THR A 351 -18.09 -1.46 16.02
C THR A 351 -17.70 -2.79 15.37
N ALA A 352 -16.42 -2.98 15.04
CA ALA A 352 -15.89 -4.24 14.54
C ALA A 352 -15.95 -5.35 15.60
N TRP A 353 -15.68 -5.01 16.87
CA TRP A 353 -15.86 -5.93 18.00
C TRP A 353 -17.29 -6.43 18.13
N TYR A 354 -18.28 -5.54 18.09
CA TYR A 354 -19.68 -5.95 18.20
C TYR A 354 -20.17 -6.75 16.98
N SER A 355 -19.71 -6.39 15.78
CA SER A 355 -19.99 -7.22 14.60
C SER A 355 -19.38 -8.61 14.72
N LEU A 356 -18.17 -8.71 15.26
CA LEU A 356 -17.52 -10.00 15.55
C LEU A 356 -18.36 -10.85 16.52
N LEU A 357 -18.79 -10.28 17.64
CA LEU A 357 -19.64 -10.96 18.62
C LEU A 357 -20.96 -11.47 18.04
N ALA A 358 -21.53 -10.74 17.08
CA ALA A 358 -22.76 -11.14 16.42
C ALA A 358 -22.54 -12.30 15.43
N ALA A 359 -21.34 -12.41 14.86
CA ALA A 359 -21.08 -13.35 13.78
C ALA A 359 -20.35 -14.63 14.24
N VAL A 360 -19.48 -14.55 15.25
CA VAL A 360 -18.61 -15.63 15.68
C VAL A 360 -18.91 -16.01 17.12
N ASP A 361 -19.08 -17.31 17.34
CA ASP A 361 -19.33 -17.90 18.65
C ASP A 361 -18.13 -18.71 19.17
N PHE A 362 -17.19 -19.08 18.31
CA PHE A 362 -16.05 -19.93 18.67
C PHE A 362 -14.77 -19.59 17.89
N LEU A 363 -13.66 -19.43 18.61
CA LEU A 363 -12.31 -19.21 18.09
C LEU A 363 -11.32 -20.14 18.82
N PRO A 364 -11.24 -21.43 18.45
CA PRO A 364 -10.51 -22.42 19.26
C PRO A 364 -9.00 -22.25 19.27
N ALA A 365 -8.40 -21.65 18.23
CA ALA A 365 -6.96 -21.45 18.15
C ALA A 365 -6.49 -20.10 18.69
N LEU A 366 -7.41 -19.20 19.06
CA LEU A 366 -7.05 -17.83 19.43
C LEU A 366 -6.25 -17.83 20.73
N ARG A 367 -5.00 -17.38 20.64
CA ARG A 367 -4.05 -17.23 21.75
C ARG A 367 -3.89 -15.78 22.17
N VAL A 368 -3.93 -14.84 21.24
CA VAL A 368 -3.76 -13.40 21.54
C VAL A 368 -4.99 -12.62 21.08
N LEU A 369 -5.60 -11.83 21.96
CA LEU A 369 -6.66 -10.89 21.62
C LEU A 369 -6.21 -9.48 22.01
N ARG A 370 -6.11 -8.54 21.08
CA ARG A 370 -5.86 -7.12 21.37
C ARG A 370 -7.10 -6.29 21.03
N LEU A 371 -7.54 -5.41 21.92
CA LEU A 371 -8.59 -4.43 21.66
C LEU A 371 -7.99 -3.03 21.83
N ALA A 372 -7.79 -2.31 20.75
CA ALA A 372 -7.09 -1.02 20.71
C ALA A 372 -8.04 0.15 20.39
N PHE A 373 -8.88 0.55 21.36
CA PHE A 373 -9.92 1.55 21.08
C PHE A 373 -9.41 2.98 21.32
N SER A 374 -9.49 3.84 20.30
CA SER A 374 -9.23 5.27 20.49
C SER A 374 -10.20 5.90 21.51
N ARG A 375 -9.77 6.94 22.23
CA ARG A 375 -10.56 7.65 23.26
C ARG A 375 -12.01 7.95 22.86
N ASP A 376 -12.21 8.51 21.66
CA ASP A 376 -13.56 8.86 21.17
C ASP A 376 -14.48 7.64 21.02
N GLN A 377 -13.89 6.50 20.67
CA GLN A 377 -14.64 5.26 20.45
C GLN A 377 -15.12 4.64 21.75
N VAL A 378 -14.27 4.63 22.79
CA VAL A 378 -14.61 4.15 24.14
C VAL A 378 -15.89 4.84 24.64
N TRP A 379 -15.98 6.16 24.47
CA TRP A 379 -17.18 6.91 24.87
C TRP A 379 -18.37 6.67 23.94
N SER A 380 -18.14 6.55 22.63
CA SER A 380 -19.20 6.24 21.67
C SER A 380 -19.82 4.86 21.91
N THR A 381 -19.05 3.89 22.43
CA THR A 381 -19.58 2.56 22.77
C THR A 381 -20.47 2.52 23.99
N ILE A 382 -20.27 3.47 24.89
CA ILE A 382 -21.00 3.54 26.15
C ILE A 382 -22.29 4.30 25.95
N LYS A 383 -22.29 5.34 25.10
CA LYS A 383 -23.50 6.06 24.74
C LYS A 383 -24.41 5.11 23.95
N PRO A 384 -25.48 4.59 24.57
CA PRO A 384 -26.40 3.71 23.87
C PRO A 384 -27.14 4.61 22.89
N ALA A 385 -26.83 4.51 21.60
CA ALA A 385 -27.71 5.02 20.57
C ALA A 385 -28.99 4.15 20.60
N GLY A 386 -29.92 4.49 21.50
CA GLY A 386 -31.35 4.16 21.42
C GLY A 386 -31.80 2.69 21.53
N SER A 387 -30.93 1.68 21.59
CA SER A 387 -31.40 0.29 21.83
C SER A 387 -30.33 -0.63 22.43
N PRO A 388 -30.38 -0.91 23.75
CA PRO A 388 -29.45 -1.83 24.44
C PRO A 388 -29.56 -3.31 24.06
N ALA A 389 -30.51 -3.70 23.19
CA ALA A 389 -31.00 -5.08 23.12
C ALA A 389 -30.26 -6.02 22.14
N LEU A 390 -29.29 -5.57 21.34
CA LEU A 390 -28.94 -6.32 20.11
C LEU A 390 -27.60 -7.07 20.08
N TYR A 391 -26.75 -7.01 21.12
CA TYR A 391 -25.46 -7.72 21.09
C TYR A 391 -25.24 -8.53 22.36
N ALA A 392 -26.04 -9.59 22.54
CA ALA A 392 -25.88 -10.58 23.62
C ALA A 392 -24.95 -11.75 23.23
N GLY A 393 -24.14 -11.59 22.18
CA GLY A 393 -23.20 -12.61 21.73
C GLY A 393 -21.99 -12.74 22.65
N PHE A 394 -21.47 -13.95 22.76
CA PHE A 394 -20.19 -14.24 23.40
C PHE A 394 -19.33 -15.10 22.46
N ILE A 395 -18.01 -14.92 22.48
CA ILE A 395 -17.06 -15.73 21.73
C ILE A 395 -16.34 -16.65 22.69
N ARG A 396 -16.29 -17.94 22.37
CA ARG A 396 -15.52 -18.94 23.12
C ARG A 396 -14.09 -19.03 22.56
N CYS A 397 -13.09 -18.73 23.37
CA CYS A 397 -11.67 -18.73 23.04
C CYS A 397 -10.89 -19.69 23.97
N PRO A 398 -11.00 -21.03 23.81
CA PRO A 398 -10.38 -22.00 24.71
C PRO A 398 -8.85 -21.93 24.77
N SER A 399 -8.19 -21.40 23.75
CA SER A 399 -6.72 -21.29 23.70
C SER A 399 -6.19 -19.91 24.09
N LEU A 400 -7.04 -18.99 24.57
CA LEU A 400 -6.63 -17.61 24.82
C LEU A 400 -5.59 -17.56 25.94
N ARG A 401 -4.44 -16.97 25.62
CA ARG A 401 -3.27 -16.82 26.50
C ARG A 401 -2.91 -15.38 26.81
N THR A 402 -3.26 -14.44 25.94
CA THR A 402 -2.92 -13.04 26.11
C THR A 402 -4.12 -12.22 25.68
N TRP A 403 -4.55 -11.32 26.54
CA TRP A 403 -5.52 -10.30 26.22
C TRP A 403 -4.89 -8.94 26.45
N VAL A 404 -4.80 -8.13 25.40
CA VAL A 404 -4.29 -6.78 25.43
C VAL A 404 -5.46 -5.80 25.29
N LEU A 405 -5.64 -4.89 26.26
CA LEU A 405 -6.51 -3.74 26.12
C LEU A 405 -5.62 -2.51 25.97
N ASP A 406 -5.85 -1.77 24.89
CA ASP A 406 -4.99 -0.68 24.47
C ASP A 406 -5.83 0.53 24.05
N THR A 407 -5.28 1.73 24.22
CA THR A 407 -5.83 2.97 23.69
C THR A 407 -4.73 3.78 23.02
N ASP A 408 -4.98 4.21 21.79
CA ASP A 408 -4.04 5.07 21.06
C ASP A 408 -3.82 6.39 21.83
N GLY A 409 -2.57 6.65 22.23
CA GLY A 409 -2.13 7.93 22.80
C GLY A 409 -2.24 8.03 24.33
N GLU A 410 -2.94 9.05 24.83
CA GLU A 410 -3.02 9.33 26.27
C GLU A 410 -3.79 8.25 27.02
N ALA A 411 -3.43 8.05 28.30
CA ALA A 411 -4.15 7.12 29.16
C ALA A 411 -5.66 7.44 29.23
N VAL A 412 -6.50 6.51 28.76
CA VAL A 412 -7.96 6.64 28.76
C VAL A 412 -8.55 5.84 29.90
N VAL A 413 -9.43 6.50 30.64
CA VAL A 413 -10.23 5.87 31.66
C VAL A 413 -11.39 5.10 31.04
N TRP A 414 -11.43 3.79 31.25
CA TRP A 414 -12.50 2.91 30.79
C TRP A 414 -13.55 2.74 31.91
N PRO A 415 -14.82 3.04 31.64
CA PRO A 415 -15.90 2.78 32.59
C PRO A 415 -16.10 1.28 32.83
N ASN A 416 -16.30 0.90 34.10
CA ASN A 416 -16.49 -0.50 34.51
C ASN A 416 -17.55 -1.22 33.67
N ALA A 417 -18.68 -0.58 33.38
CA ALA A 417 -19.74 -1.18 32.57
C ALA A 417 -19.26 -1.59 31.16
N LEU A 418 -18.31 -0.87 30.56
CA LEU A 418 -17.70 -1.25 29.28
C LEU A 418 -16.75 -2.42 29.47
N ALA A 419 -15.86 -2.34 30.46
CA ALA A 419 -14.90 -3.40 30.75
C ALA A 419 -15.62 -4.73 31.05
N GLU A 420 -16.61 -4.73 31.93
CA GLU A 420 -17.48 -5.88 32.23
C GLU A 420 -18.13 -6.44 30.97
N LYS A 421 -18.67 -5.57 30.11
CA LYS A 421 -19.32 -6.01 28.88
C LYS A 421 -18.33 -6.68 27.92
N LEU A 422 -17.10 -6.18 27.83
CA LEU A 422 -16.04 -6.78 27.02
C LEU A 422 -15.56 -8.12 27.63
N PHE A 423 -15.32 -8.15 28.93
CA PHE A 423 -14.92 -9.36 29.67
C PHE A 423 -15.97 -10.48 29.57
N ASN A 424 -17.25 -10.14 29.75
CA ASN A 424 -18.35 -11.11 29.65
C ASN A 424 -18.58 -11.60 28.21
N ALA A 425 -18.12 -10.84 27.22
CA ALA A 425 -18.25 -11.20 25.81
C ALA A 425 -17.20 -12.23 25.36
N VAL A 426 -16.16 -12.52 26.16
CA VAL A 426 -15.13 -13.51 25.84
C VAL A 426 -15.09 -14.62 26.88
N VAL A 427 -15.39 -15.85 26.45
CA VAL A 427 -15.39 -17.03 27.30
C VAL A 427 -14.11 -17.82 27.05
N PHE A 428 -13.21 -17.84 28.03
CA PHE A 428 -11.95 -18.60 27.98
C PHE A 428 -11.74 -19.38 29.29
N PRO A 429 -10.85 -20.40 29.33
CA PRO A 429 -10.60 -21.17 30.53
C PRO A 429 -9.96 -20.26 31.57
N ARG A 430 -10.55 -20.19 32.77
CA ARG A 430 -10.29 -19.20 33.84
C ARG A 430 -8.84 -19.11 34.38
N ARG A 431 -7.87 -19.84 33.81
CA ARG A 431 -6.52 -20.03 34.38
C ARG A 431 -5.35 -19.76 33.43
N CYS A 432 -5.59 -19.22 32.23
CA CYS A 432 -4.54 -19.28 31.18
C CYS A 432 -4.25 -17.98 30.43
N ALA A 433 -4.91 -16.85 30.71
CA ALA A 433 -4.70 -15.62 29.96
C ALA A 433 -4.05 -14.51 30.80
N ASP A 434 -2.97 -13.93 30.31
CA ASP A 434 -2.39 -12.69 30.83
C ASP A 434 -3.18 -11.49 30.30
N LEU A 435 -3.51 -10.53 31.17
CA LEU A 435 -4.18 -9.29 30.77
C LEU A 435 -3.18 -8.13 30.80
N HIS A 436 -2.93 -7.56 29.63
CA HIS A 436 -2.07 -6.40 29.46
C HIS A 436 -2.93 -5.16 29.26
N LEU A 437 -2.69 -4.13 30.07
CA LEU A 437 -3.36 -2.84 29.95
C LEU A 437 -2.33 -1.81 29.49
N HIS A 438 -2.48 -1.29 28.27
CA HIS A 438 -1.64 -0.23 27.72
C HIS A 438 -2.47 1.04 27.60
N ASN A 439 -2.06 2.10 28.29
CA ASN A 439 -2.81 3.37 28.32
C ASN A 439 -4.28 3.22 28.76
N VAL A 440 -4.68 2.12 29.39
CA VAL A 440 -6.04 1.92 29.91
C VAL A 440 -6.03 2.03 31.44
N VAL A 441 -6.89 2.89 31.98
CA VAL A 441 -7.16 2.96 33.43
C VAL A 441 -8.58 2.45 33.69
N LEU A 442 -8.72 1.35 34.42
CA LEU A 442 -10.03 0.84 34.85
C LEU A 442 -10.48 1.63 36.09
N LEU A 443 -11.59 2.37 35.99
CA LEU A 443 -12.11 3.17 37.08
C LEU A 443 -12.92 2.31 38.05
N ASP A 444 -12.45 2.12 39.27
CA ASP A 444 -13.30 1.59 40.34
C ASP A 444 -13.82 2.70 41.27
N TYR A 445 -15.00 2.47 41.87
CA TYR A 445 -15.65 3.42 42.78
C TYR A 445 -14.88 3.56 44.10
N GLY A 446 -13.78 4.31 44.11
CA GLY A 446 -13.07 4.63 45.35
C GLY A 446 -11.60 4.96 45.16
N GLU A 447 -11.09 5.88 45.97
CA GLU A 447 -9.68 6.23 46.00
C GLU A 447 -8.82 5.07 46.54
N GLY A 448 -7.94 4.49 45.70
CA GLY A 448 -6.82 3.62 46.11
C GLY A 448 -7.11 2.11 46.17
N THR A 449 -6.11 1.29 45.78
CA THR A 449 -5.90 -0.18 45.94
C THR A 449 -7.04 -1.19 45.67
N GLU A 450 -8.31 -0.83 45.77
CA GLU A 450 -9.49 -1.70 45.60
C GLU A 450 -9.77 -2.06 44.13
N ALA A 451 -9.27 -1.25 43.18
CA ALA A 451 -9.46 -1.50 41.74
C ALA A 451 -8.84 -2.83 41.24
N LEU A 452 -7.75 -3.29 41.86
CA LEU A 452 -7.15 -4.60 41.55
C LEU A 452 -7.92 -5.75 42.21
N GLU A 453 -8.54 -5.51 43.37
CA GLU A 453 -9.38 -6.51 44.04
C GLU A 453 -10.72 -6.72 43.30
N SER A 454 -11.26 -5.66 42.67
CA SER A 454 -12.47 -5.76 41.83
C SER A 454 -12.27 -6.64 40.59
N VAL A 455 -11.11 -6.58 39.92
CA VAL A 455 -10.74 -7.54 38.84
C VAL A 455 -10.72 -8.98 39.35
N ALA A 456 -10.21 -9.22 40.56
CA ALA A 456 -10.26 -10.55 41.19
C ALA A 456 -11.71 -11.02 41.50
N THR A 457 -12.64 -10.09 41.69
CA THR A 457 -14.07 -10.36 41.93
C THR A 457 -14.81 -10.87 40.70
N PHE A 458 -14.34 -10.57 39.49
CA PHE A 458 -14.90 -11.10 38.22
C PHE A 458 -14.50 -12.56 37.93
N GLY A 459 -13.87 -13.25 38.89
CA GLY A 459 -13.49 -14.66 38.77
C GLY A 459 -12.08 -14.89 38.21
N PHE A 460 -11.27 -13.83 38.14
CA PHE A 460 -9.89 -13.81 37.65
C PHE A 460 -8.88 -13.94 38.81
N LYS A 461 -8.98 -15.02 39.61
CA LYS A 461 -8.12 -15.20 40.79
C LYS A 461 -6.62 -15.40 40.47
N ASP A 462 -6.29 -15.65 39.19
CA ASP A 462 -4.94 -16.03 38.74
C ASP A 462 -4.43 -15.15 37.57
N LEU A 463 -5.02 -13.97 37.34
CA LEU A 463 -4.67 -13.11 36.20
C LEU A 463 -3.51 -12.18 36.55
N ALA A 464 -2.36 -12.34 35.90
CA ALA A 464 -1.29 -11.36 35.98
C ALA A 464 -1.70 -10.11 35.18
N VAL A 465 -1.93 -9.00 35.88
CA VAL A 465 -2.15 -7.69 35.25
C VAL A 465 -0.79 -7.04 35.08
N ILE A 466 -0.36 -6.88 33.83
CA ILE A 466 0.88 -6.16 33.49
C ILE A 466 0.48 -4.80 32.94
N VAL A 467 0.90 -3.74 33.61
CA VAL A 467 0.71 -2.36 33.18
C VAL A 467 2.04 -1.87 32.60
N ASP A 468 2.10 -1.71 31.29
CA ASP A 468 3.28 -1.18 30.60
C ASP A 468 2.90 0.09 29.81
N PRO A 469 3.31 1.28 30.28
CA PRO A 469 2.95 2.54 29.64
C PRO A 469 3.73 2.87 28.37
N ASN A 470 4.77 2.11 27.96
CA ASN A 470 5.70 2.54 26.89
C ASN A 470 6.11 1.47 25.84
N SER A 471 5.42 0.33 25.74
CA SER A 471 5.79 -0.74 24.79
C SER A 471 5.07 -0.59 23.43
N GLU A 472 5.77 -0.10 22.39
CA GLU A 472 5.27 -0.10 21.00
C GLU A 472 5.52 -1.46 20.27
N ASP A 473 6.48 -2.27 20.72
CA ASP A 473 6.93 -3.51 20.04
C ASP A 473 6.39 -4.81 20.69
N TRP A 474 5.07 -4.88 20.89
CA TRP A 474 4.43 -6.03 21.57
C TRP A 474 4.46 -7.34 20.75
N PHE A 475 4.58 -7.25 19.42
CA PHE A 475 4.49 -8.42 18.54
C PHE A 475 5.74 -9.32 18.62
N ASP A 476 6.92 -8.76 18.86
CA ASP A 476 8.19 -9.49 18.89
C ASP A 476 8.44 -10.23 20.23
N GLY A 477 7.69 -9.91 21.28
CA GLY A 477 7.82 -10.52 22.61
C GLY A 477 6.79 -11.62 22.94
N LEU A 478 5.69 -11.72 22.17
CA LEU A 478 4.53 -12.57 22.48
C LEU A 478 4.42 -13.83 21.60
N VAL A 479 5.18 -13.87 20.52
CA VAL A 479 5.24 -14.96 19.53
C VAL A 479 6.32 -15.96 19.93
#